data_AF-A0A968T7Y7-F1
#
_entry.id   AF-A0A968T7Y7-F1
#
_cell.length_a   1.000
_cell.length_b   1.000
_cell.length_c   1.000
_cell.angle_alpha   90.00
_cell.angle_beta   90.00
_cell.angle_gamma   90.00
#
_symmetry.space_group_name_H-M   'P 1'
#
loop_
_entity.id
_entity.type
_entity.pdbx_description
1 polymer ?
#
loop_
_entity_poly.entity_id
_entity_poly.type
_entity_poly.pdbx_seq_one_letter_code
_entity_poly.pdbx_strand_id
1 'polypeptide(L)'
;MNQRDRAFYWQFVVLNVERGSQRQEIATARQFFTTHFAPLALSDTAITRQLYHTWQTDPEQPQPSAAELCLRCYISNHIAQACWQLAERFGKAYGFGSRDLLPLVLTDVALTTSLRPLVEAESEQRDRCHVPLAAEILRTYEPERGSLSAWISRLVGQHRELNDCLLSYGVYLISDWAILNDTPPHRLTTILALSAAEVESDQALLSSYHAVYRRDRSQPG
;
A
#
# COMPACT_ATOMS: atom_id res chain seq x y z
N MET A 1 11.87 -18.38 3.99
CA MET A 1 10.70 -17.66 3.43
C MET A 1 9.77 -18.70 2.84
N ASN A 2 8.49 -18.70 3.24
CA ASN A 2 7.60 -19.83 2.98
C ASN A 2 7.08 -19.77 1.53
N GLN A 3 6.92 -20.94 0.90
CA GLN A 3 6.42 -21.14 -0.45
C GLN A 3 5.04 -20.47 -0.72
N ARG A 4 4.33 -20.05 0.35
CA ARG A 4 3.07 -19.30 0.31
C ARG A 4 3.22 -17.85 -0.16
N ASP A 5 4.36 -17.19 0.07
CA ASP A 5 4.52 -15.76 -0.25
C ASP A 5 4.66 -15.53 -1.76
N ARG A 6 5.20 -16.50 -2.49
CA ARG A 6 5.36 -16.39 -3.96
C ARG A 6 4.04 -16.39 -4.71
N ALA A 7 2.98 -17.00 -4.15
CA ALA A 7 1.66 -16.98 -4.77
C ALA A 7 1.09 -15.56 -4.94
N PHE A 8 1.58 -14.59 -4.18
CA PHE A 8 1.16 -13.19 -4.31
C PHE A 8 1.49 -12.60 -5.68
N TYR A 9 2.45 -13.15 -6.41
CA TYR A 9 2.79 -12.68 -7.75
C TYR A 9 1.83 -13.17 -8.85
N TRP A 10 0.87 -14.05 -8.55
CA TRP A 10 -0.11 -14.49 -9.56
C TRP A 10 -1.52 -14.68 -9.01
N GLN A 11 -1.74 -14.43 -7.71
CA GLN A 11 -3.06 -14.39 -7.12
C GLN A 11 -3.46 -12.93 -6.90
N PHE A 12 -4.56 -12.51 -7.49
CA PHE A 12 -5.10 -11.17 -7.33
C PHE A 12 -6.24 -11.17 -6.30
N VAL A 13 -6.28 -10.16 -5.43
CA VAL A 13 -7.35 -10.03 -4.44
C VAL A 13 -8.56 -9.35 -5.07
N VAL A 14 -9.67 -10.08 -5.16
CA VAL A 14 -10.96 -9.64 -5.71
C VAL A 14 -11.98 -9.51 -4.58
N LEU A 15 -12.84 -8.50 -4.66
CA LEU A 15 -13.96 -8.33 -3.73
C LEU A 15 -15.19 -9.07 -4.24
N ASN A 16 -15.80 -9.85 -3.36
CA ASN A 16 -17.06 -10.54 -3.57
C ASN A 16 -18.08 -10.06 -2.52
N VAL A 17 -19.25 -9.63 -2.99
CA VAL A 17 -20.32 -9.04 -2.16
C VAL A 17 -20.78 -9.99 -1.04
N GLU A 18 -20.80 -11.30 -1.30
CA GLU A 18 -21.30 -12.29 -0.34
C GLU A 18 -20.18 -12.89 0.55
N ARG A 19 -18.98 -13.06 0.00
CA ARG A 19 -17.89 -13.80 0.65
C ARG A 19 -16.78 -12.92 1.24
N GLY A 20 -16.78 -11.62 0.95
CA GLY A 20 -15.68 -10.71 1.28
C GLY A 20 -14.58 -10.80 0.23
N SER A 21 -13.31 -10.71 0.62
CA SER A 21 -12.20 -10.83 -0.33
C SER A 21 -11.84 -12.29 -0.65
N GLN A 22 -11.57 -12.54 -1.93
CA GLN A 22 -11.10 -13.80 -2.49
C GLN A 22 -9.78 -13.57 -3.22
N ARG A 23 -8.90 -14.58 -3.23
CA ARG A 23 -7.76 -14.60 -4.14
C ARG A 23 -8.12 -15.37 -5.41
N GLN A 24 -8.00 -14.73 -6.56
CA GLN A 24 -8.20 -15.33 -7.87
C GLN A 24 -6.87 -15.46 -8.59
N GLU A 25 -6.60 -16.61 -9.19
CA GLU A 25 -5.40 -16.82 -9.98
C GLU A 25 -5.49 -16.11 -11.34
N ILE A 26 -4.40 -15.42 -11.72
CA ILE A 26 -4.18 -14.88 -13.05
C ILE A 26 -3.22 -15.82 -13.79
N ALA A 27 -3.75 -16.58 -14.74
CA ALA A 27 -3.01 -17.61 -15.47
C ALA A 27 -1.74 -17.05 -16.17
N THR A 28 -1.87 -15.91 -16.84
CA THR A 28 -0.74 -15.25 -17.53
C THR A 28 0.38 -14.87 -16.56
N ALA A 29 0.04 -14.31 -15.40
CA ALA A 29 1.00 -13.95 -14.37
C ALA A 29 1.68 -15.20 -13.79
N ARG A 30 0.93 -16.27 -13.54
CA ARG A 30 1.48 -17.55 -13.05
C ARG A 30 2.46 -18.15 -14.04
N GLN A 31 2.07 -18.25 -15.31
CA GLN A 31 2.93 -18.83 -16.35
C GLN A 31 4.23 -18.03 -16.49
N PHE A 32 4.13 -16.70 -16.56
CA PHE A 32 5.30 -15.83 -16.62
C PHE A 32 6.20 -15.99 -15.38
N PHE A 33 5.62 -15.88 -14.18
CA PHE A 33 6.37 -15.95 -12.93
C PHE A 33 7.09 -17.29 -12.79
N THR A 34 6.40 -18.41 -13.07
CA THR A 34 6.99 -19.74 -12.97
C THR A 34 8.11 -19.97 -13.98
N THR A 35 7.99 -19.42 -15.18
CA THR A 35 9.03 -19.54 -16.22
C THR A 35 10.30 -18.77 -15.85
N HIS A 36 10.16 -17.54 -15.32
CA HIS A 36 11.29 -16.64 -15.11
C HIS A 36 11.88 -16.69 -13.69
N PHE A 37 11.09 -17.02 -12.66
CA PHE A 37 11.49 -16.84 -11.25
C PHE A 37 11.36 -18.08 -10.37
N ALA A 38 10.49 -19.05 -10.71
CA ALA A 38 10.40 -20.30 -9.92
C ALA A 38 11.72 -21.08 -9.82
N PRO A 39 12.59 -21.16 -10.85
CA PRO A 39 13.87 -21.86 -10.71
C PRO A 39 14.90 -21.10 -9.86
N LEU A 40 14.64 -19.83 -9.50
CA LEU A 40 15.60 -18.97 -8.83
C LEU A 40 15.27 -18.81 -7.34
N ALA A 41 16.26 -19.00 -6.47
CA ALA A 41 16.18 -18.77 -5.03
C ALA A 41 16.37 -17.27 -4.68
N LEU A 42 15.67 -16.38 -5.40
CA LEU A 42 15.73 -14.94 -5.18
C LEU A 42 14.89 -14.49 -3.97
N SER A 43 15.29 -13.36 -3.38
CA SER A 43 14.51 -12.63 -2.38
C SER A 43 13.39 -11.83 -3.04
N ASP A 44 12.33 -11.52 -2.29
CA ASP A 44 11.19 -10.73 -2.78
C ASP A 44 11.61 -9.35 -3.30
N THR A 45 12.60 -8.71 -2.65
CA THR A 45 13.14 -7.43 -3.10
C THR A 45 13.81 -7.57 -4.47
N ALA A 46 14.55 -8.66 -4.70
CA ALA A 46 15.18 -8.91 -6.00
C ALA A 46 14.14 -9.21 -7.08
N ILE A 47 13.13 -10.03 -6.77
CA ILE A 47 12.02 -10.36 -7.67
C ILE A 47 11.24 -9.10 -8.06
N THR A 48 10.80 -8.30 -7.08
CA THR A 48 10.03 -7.06 -7.33
C THR A 48 10.83 -6.05 -8.14
N ARG A 49 12.12 -5.90 -7.87
CA ARG A 49 13.00 -5.00 -8.65
C ARG A 49 13.16 -5.48 -10.09
N GLN A 50 13.36 -6.77 -10.30
CA GLN A 50 13.48 -7.32 -11.65
C GLN A 50 12.17 -7.21 -12.44
N LEU A 51 11.03 -7.54 -11.82
CA LEU A 51 9.71 -7.35 -12.42
C LEU A 51 9.46 -5.89 -12.80
N TYR A 52 9.81 -4.95 -11.90
CA TYR A 52 9.67 -3.52 -12.14
C TYR A 52 10.52 -3.06 -13.35
N HIS A 53 11.78 -3.50 -13.42
CA HIS A 53 12.63 -3.19 -14.56
C HIS A 53 12.07 -3.77 -15.86
N THR A 54 11.63 -5.04 -15.85
CA THR A 54 11.02 -5.67 -17.04
C THR A 54 9.79 -4.90 -17.52
N TRP A 55 8.92 -4.47 -16.59
CA TRP A 55 7.76 -3.66 -16.90
C TRP A 55 8.12 -2.30 -17.51
N GLN A 56 9.12 -1.59 -16.95
CA GLN A 56 9.57 -0.30 -17.47
C GLN A 56 10.20 -0.38 -18.87
N THR A 57 10.79 -1.52 -19.22
CA THR A 57 11.40 -1.75 -20.54
C THR A 57 10.43 -2.30 -21.59
N ASP A 58 9.21 -2.67 -21.18
CA ASP A 58 8.20 -3.20 -22.10
C ASP A 58 7.62 -2.04 -22.92
N PRO A 59 7.59 -2.11 -24.26
CA PRO A 59 6.90 -1.11 -25.07
C PRO A 59 5.45 -0.92 -24.59
N GLU A 60 4.97 0.32 -24.55
CA GLU A 60 3.58 0.62 -24.16
C GLU A 60 2.61 -0.20 -25.01
N GLN A 61 1.99 -1.20 -24.39
CA GLN A 61 0.95 -2.02 -25.00
C GLN A 61 -0.42 -1.60 -24.45
N PRO A 62 -1.49 -1.74 -25.24
CA PRO A 62 -2.85 -1.47 -24.77
C PRO A 62 -3.33 -2.42 -23.67
N GLN A 63 -2.59 -3.51 -23.40
CA GLN A 63 -2.88 -4.47 -22.35
C GLN A 63 -1.72 -4.51 -21.33
N PRO A 64 -2.00 -4.70 -20.04
CA PRO A 64 -0.96 -4.79 -19.02
C PRO A 64 -0.04 -5.98 -19.32
N SER A 65 1.27 -5.74 -19.24
CA SER A 65 2.25 -6.81 -19.47
C SER A 65 2.22 -7.87 -18.38
N ALA A 66 2.76 -9.06 -18.66
CA ALA A 66 2.82 -10.11 -17.66
C ALA A 66 3.61 -9.71 -16.40
N ALA A 67 4.63 -8.86 -16.55
CA ALA A 67 5.38 -8.29 -15.44
C ALA A 67 4.52 -7.32 -14.61
N GLU A 68 3.75 -6.45 -15.27
CA GLU A 68 2.79 -5.55 -14.61
C GLU A 68 1.72 -6.34 -13.84
N LEU A 69 1.16 -7.39 -14.46
CA LEU A 69 0.18 -8.27 -13.83
C LEU A 69 0.74 -8.90 -12.55
N CYS A 70 1.99 -9.38 -12.58
CA CYS A 70 2.63 -9.94 -11.40
C CYS A 70 2.78 -8.92 -10.27
N LEU A 71 3.19 -7.70 -10.63
CA LEU A 71 3.35 -6.61 -9.67
C LEU A 71 2.01 -6.17 -9.07
N ARG A 72 0.95 -6.06 -9.87
CA ARG A 72 -0.39 -5.70 -9.39
C ARG A 72 -1.01 -6.80 -8.52
N CYS A 73 -0.77 -8.08 -8.83
CA CYS A 73 -1.10 -9.19 -7.91
C CYS A 73 -0.40 -9.00 -6.56
N TYR A 74 0.92 -8.76 -6.59
CA TYR A 74 1.72 -8.59 -5.38
C TYR A 74 1.21 -7.41 -4.53
N ILE A 75 0.94 -6.27 -5.17
CA ILE A 75 0.39 -5.09 -4.54
C ILE A 75 -0.98 -5.36 -3.92
N SER A 76 -1.90 -6.00 -4.66
CA SER A 76 -3.25 -6.30 -4.15
C SER A 76 -3.23 -7.14 -2.87
N ASN A 77 -2.31 -8.11 -2.77
CA ASN A 77 -2.16 -8.94 -1.56
C ASN A 77 -1.64 -8.14 -0.38
N HIS A 78 -0.65 -7.26 -0.59
CA HIS A 78 -0.10 -6.43 0.47
C HIS A 78 -1.05 -5.32 0.91
N ILE A 79 -1.84 -4.74 0.00
CA ILE A 79 -2.96 -3.86 0.37
C ILE A 79 -3.93 -4.63 1.27
N ALA A 80 -4.34 -5.83 0.85
CA ALA A 80 -5.28 -6.63 1.63
C ALA A 80 -4.74 -7.02 3.01
N GLN A 81 -3.44 -7.34 3.08
CA GLN A 81 -2.75 -7.63 4.33
C GLN A 81 -2.70 -6.42 5.25
N ALA A 82 -2.43 -5.22 4.73
CA ALA A 82 -2.43 -3.98 5.51
C ALA A 82 -3.83 -3.67 6.08
N CYS A 83 -4.89 -3.81 5.28
CA CYS A 83 -6.26 -3.67 5.76
C CYS A 83 -6.63 -4.71 6.83
N TRP A 84 -6.17 -5.95 6.67
CA TRP A 84 -6.38 -7.00 7.66
C TRP A 84 -5.68 -6.69 8.99
N GLN A 85 -4.43 -6.22 8.95
CA GLN A 85 -3.69 -5.81 10.14
C GLN A 85 -4.35 -4.62 10.86
N LEU A 86 -4.89 -3.65 10.12
CA LEU A 86 -5.64 -2.54 10.71
C LEU A 86 -6.91 -3.01 11.42
N ALA A 87 -7.67 -3.90 10.77
CA ALA A 87 -8.87 -4.48 11.36
C ALA A 87 -8.56 -5.39 12.57
N GLU A 88 -7.45 -6.12 12.54
CA GLU A 88 -7.00 -6.92 13.68
C GLU A 88 -6.63 -6.01 14.87
N ARG A 89 -5.91 -4.91 14.61
CA ARG A 89 -5.41 -4.01 15.65
C ARG A 89 -6.50 -3.15 16.28
N PHE A 90 -7.47 -2.68 15.48
CA PHE A 90 -8.46 -1.70 15.95
C PHE A 90 -9.90 -2.15 15.77
N GLY A 91 -10.18 -3.04 14.83
CA GLY A 91 -11.54 -3.37 14.42
C GLY A 91 -12.45 -3.86 15.56
N LYS A 92 -11.90 -4.66 16.48
CA LYS A 92 -12.67 -5.14 17.66
C LYS A 92 -13.09 -4.03 18.61
N ALA A 93 -12.27 -3.00 18.78
CA ALA A 93 -12.54 -1.90 19.72
C ALA A 93 -13.45 -0.84 19.11
N TYR A 94 -13.37 -0.63 17.79
CA TYR A 94 -14.05 0.45 17.08
C TYR A 94 -15.17 -0.02 16.14
N GLY A 95 -15.46 -1.33 16.09
CA GLY A 95 -16.64 -1.89 15.43
C GLY A 95 -16.57 -2.02 13.91
N PHE A 96 -15.37 -2.19 13.33
CA PHE A 96 -15.18 -2.40 11.90
C PHE A 96 -14.31 -3.63 11.59
N GLY A 97 -14.36 -4.11 10.36
CA GLY A 97 -13.55 -5.22 9.86
C GLY A 97 -12.80 -4.88 8.58
N SER A 98 -11.98 -5.82 8.10
CA SER A 98 -11.26 -5.63 6.82
C SER A 98 -12.21 -5.48 5.64
N ARG A 99 -13.42 -6.05 5.72
CA ARG A 99 -14.47 -5.92 4.69
C ARG A 99 -14.95 -4.49 4.50
N ASP A 100 -14.84 -3.64 5.51
CA ASP A 100 -15.22 -2.22 5.43
C ASP A 100 -14.11 -1.37 4.81
N LEU A 101 -12.85 -1.82 4.94
CA LEU A 101 -11.67 -1.10 4.45
C LEU A 101 -11.30 -1.45 3.00
N LEU A 102 -11.37 -2.75 2.65
CA LEU A 102 -10.91 -3.24 1.36
C LEU A 102 -11.58 -2.58 0.14
N PRO A 103 -12.91 -2.29 0.13
CA PRO A 103 -13.56 -1.60 -0.98
C PRO A 103 -13.01 -0.20 -1.28
N LEU A 104 -12.36 0.45 -0.31
CA LEU A 104 -11.82 1.80 -0.45
C LEU A 104 -10.47 1.81 -1.17
N VAL A 105 -9.72 0.70 -1.12
CA VAL A 105 -8.32 0.65 -1.60
C VAL A 105 -8.09 -0.36 -2.71
N LEU A 106 -8.93 -1.40 -2.82
CA LEU A 106 -8.89 -2.38 -3.92
C LEU A 106 -9.82 -1.94 -5.06
N THR A 107 -9.50 -0.79 -5.65
CA THR A 107 -10.26 -0.15 -6.74
C THR A 107 -9.81 -0.59 -8.13
N ASP A 108 -8.92 -1.58 -8.21
CA ASP A 108 -8.34 -2.05 -9.44
C ASP A 108 -9.26 -3.06 -10.18
N VAL A 109 -10.34 -2.49 -10.73
CA VAL A 109 -11.40 -3.24 -11.43
C VAL A 109 -10.94 -3.77 -12.79
N ALA A 110 -9.99 -3.09 -13.45
CA ALA A 110 -9.57 -3.43 -14.82
C ALA A 110 -9.00 -4.85 -14.95
N LEU A 111 -8.29 -5.34 -13.92
CA LEU A 111 -7.80 -6.73 -13.88
C LEU A 111 -8.91 -7.77 -13.70
N THR A 112 -10.03 -7.37 -13.10
CA THR A 112 -11.18 -8.23 -12.84
C THR A 112 -12.15 -8.29 -14.02
N THR A 113 -12.21 -7.23 -14.84
CA THR A 113 -13.06 -7.18 -16.04
C THR A 113 -12.53 -8.10 -17.14
N SER A 114 -11.21 -8.28 -17.25
CA SER A 114 -10.61 -9.30 -18.13
C SER A 114 -10.95 -10.75 -17.72
N LEU A 115 -11.57 -10.94 -16.55
CA LEU A 115 -11.89 -12.24 -15.95
C LEU A 115 -13.40 -12.50 -15.80
N ARG A 116 -14.27 -11.56 -16.21
CA ARG A 116 -15.74 -11.75 -16.22
C ARG A 116 -16.29 -11.74 -17.65
N PRO A 117 -17.17 -12.70 -18.02
CA PRO A 117 -18.09 -12.49 -19.14
C PRO A 117 -18.98 -11.31 -18.80
N LEU A 118 -19.12 -10.37 -19.75
CA LEU A 118 -20.02 -9.23 -19.72
C LEU A 118 -21.42 -9.62 -19.22
N VAL A 119 -21.69 -9.40 -17.94
CA VAL A 119 -23.05 -9.34 -17.40
C VAL A 119 -23.08 -8.16 -16.43
N GLU A 120 -23.91 -7.19 -16.82
CA GLU A 120 -24.42 -6.06 -16.04
C GLU A 120 -23.52 -4.84 -15.87
N ALA A 121 -23.53 -4.05 -16.96
CA ALA A 121 -23.13 -2.67 -17.08
C ALA A 121 -24.07 -1.71 -16.33
N GLU A 122 -24.08 -1.74 -15.00
CA GLU A 122 -24.83 -0.74 -14.18
C GLU A 122 -23.92 0.11 -13.28
N SER A 123 -22.60 0.08 -13.46
CA SER A 123 -21.65 0.91 -12.70
C SER A 123 -20.74 1.77 -13.58
N GLU A 124 -21.17 2.11 -14.80
CA GLU A 124 -20.42 2.95 -15.76
C GLU A 124 -20.29 4.44 -15.38
N GLN A 125 -20.63 4.83 -14.14
CA GLN A 125 -20.71 6.23 -13.71
C GLN A 125 -19.85 6.61 -12.50
N ARG A 126 -18.84 5.81 -12.13
CA ARG A 126 -17.74 6.32 -11.31
C ARG A 126 -16.55 6.67 -12.20
N ASP A 127 -16.54 7.95 -12.59
CA ASP A 127 -15.43 8.77 -13.07
C ASP A 127 -14.29 8.11 -13.86
N ARG A 128 -14.18 8.51 -15.12
CA ARG A 128 -13.08 8.25 -16.06
C ARG A 128 -11.70 8.82 -15.62
N CYS A 129 -11.56 9.26 -14.37
CA CYS A 129 -10.32 9.84 -13.82
C CYS A 129 -9.81 9.13 -12.56
N HIS A 130 -10.45 8.07 -12.07
CA HIS A 130 -9.96 7.37 -10.88
C HIS A 130 -8.80 6.42 -11.25
N VAL A 131 -7.56 6.83 -11.01
CA VAL A 131 -6.38 5.94 -11.11
C VAL A 131 -6.43 4.94 -9.94
N PRO A 132 -6.42 3.62 -10.19
CA PRO A 132 -6.39 2.63 -9.11
C PRO A 132 -5.15 2.80 -8.23
N LEU A 133 -5.30 2.61 -6.91
CA LEU A 133 -4.18 2.73 -5.96
C LEU A 133 -3.00 1.81 -6.35
N ALA A 134 -3.27 0.61 -6.85
CA ALA A 134 -2.21 -0.30 -7.30
C ALA A 134 -1.40 0.28 -8.47
N ALA A 135 -2.03 1.00 -9.39
CA ALA A 135 -1.36 1.68 -10.49
C ALA A 135 -0.58 2.90 -10.00
N GLU A 136 -1.12 3.67 -9.06
CA GLU A 136 -0.42 4.79 -8.42
C GLU A 136 0.84 4.33 -7.67
N ILE A 137 0.72 3.23 -6.90
CA ILE A 137 1.85 2.60 -6.21
C ILE A 137 2.96 2.26 -7.22
N LEU A 138 2.62 1.68 -8.37
CA LEU A 138 3.64 1.34 -9.38
C LEU A 138 4.26 2.56 -10.03
N ARG A 139 3.47 3.59 -10.33
CA ARG A 139 3.98 4.83 -10.96
C ARG A 139 4.92 5.60 -10.05
N THR A 140 4.72 5.52 -8.74
CA THR A 140 5.51 6.27 -7.75
C THR A 140 6.62 5.44 -7.11
N TYR A 141 6.69 4.14 -7.39
CA TYR A 141 7.65 3.25 -6.73
C TYR A 141 9.09 3.52 -7.18
N GLU A 142 9.95 3.84 -6.21
CA GLU A 142 11.37 4.03 -6.41
C GLU A 142 12.16 2.83 -5.84
N PRO A 143 12.66 1.89 -6.68
CA PRO A 143 13.30 0.66 -6.22
C PRO A 143 14.63 0.86 -5.48
N GLU A 144 15.21 2.06 -5.55
CA GLU A 144 16.43 2.46 -4.84
C GLU A 144 16.15 2.92 -3.40
N ARG A 145 14.91 3.32 -3.09
CA ARG A 145 14.54 3.90 -1.78
C ARG A 145 13.99 2.88 -0.79
N GLY A 146 13.69 1.64 -1.21
CA GLY A 146 13.22 0.60 -0.33
C GLY A 146 12.56 -0.57 -1.06
N SER A 147 11.96 -1.48 -0.29
CA SER A 147 11.16 -2.59 -0.84
C SER A 147 9.77 -2.10 -1.27
N LEU A 148 9.21 -2.76 -2.28
CA LEU A 148 7.84 -2.50 -2.74
C LEU A 148 6.81 -2.70 -1.61
N SER A 149 7.00 -3.69 -0.74
CA SER A 149 6.13 -3.93 0.43
C SER A 149 6.09 -2.76 1.41
N ALA A 150 7.23 -2.14 1.69
CA ALA A 150 7.30 -0.96 2.55
C ALA A 150 6.64 0.24 1.87
N TRP A 151 6.85 0.40 0.55
CA TRP A 151 6.21 1.44 -0.24
C TRP A 151 4.68 1.33 -0.25
N ILE A 152 4.16 0.11 -0.47
CA ILE A 152 2.72 -0.19 -0.40
C ILE A 152 2.17 0.16 0.98
N SER A 153 2.83 -0.30 2.05
CA SER A 153 2.38 -0.06 3.43
C SER A 153 2.29 1.44 3.74
N ARG A 154 3.27 2.22 3.28
CA ARG A 154 3.28 3.68 3.41
C ARG A 154 2.12 4.32 2.66
N LEU A 155 1.91 3.97 1.39
CA LEU A 155 0.85 4.57 0.57
C LEU A 155 -0.55 4.18 1.04
N VAL A 156 -0.76 2.93 1.47
CA VAL A 156 -2.02 2.50 2.10
C VAL A 156 -2.30 3.30 3.37
N GLY A 157 -1.29 3.50 4.23
CA GLY A 157 -1.43 4.33 5.43
C GLY A 157 -1.67 5.82 5.15
N GLN A 158 -1.33 6.30 3.95
CA GLN A 158 -1.59 7.67 3.50
C GLN A 158 -2.87 7.80 2.68
N HIS A 159 -3.55 6.69 2.39
CA HIS A 159 -4.74 6.69 1.54
C HIS A 159 -5.87 7.47 2.19
N ARG A 160 -6.29 8.56 1.54
CA ARG A 160 -7.24 9.53 2.10
C ARG A 160 -8.56 8.90 2.49
N GLU A 161 -9.20 8.16 1.59
CA GLU A 161 -10.51 7.55 1.87
C GLU A 161 -10.43 6.50 2.99
N LEU A 162 -9.29 5.81 3.10
CA LEU A 162 -9.07 4.84 4.16
C LEU A 162 -8.98 5.56 5.51
N ASN A 163 -8.20 6.66 5.57
CA ASN A 163 -8.03 7.46 6.78
C ASN A 163 -9.32 8.17 7.18
N ASP A 164 -10.10 8.70 6.22
CA ASP A 164 -11.40 9.33 6.48
C ASP A 164 -12.40 8.31 7.04
N CYS A 165 -12.39 7.08 6.51
CA CYS A 165 -13.19 5.97 7.02
C CYS A 165 -12.78 5.58 8.45
N LEU A 166 -11.48 5.38 8.70
CA LEU A 166 -10.98 5.08 10.04
C LEU A 166 -11.32 6.17 11.05
N LEU A 167 -11.23 7.44 10.64
CA LEU A 167 -11.61 8.58 11.47
C LEU A 167 -13.10 8.55 11.82
N SER A 168 -13.97 8.14 10.89
CA SER A 168 -15.42 7.98 11.16
C SER A 168 -15.72 6.92 12.22
N TYR A 169 -14.87 5.90 12.34
CA TYR A 169 -14.92 4.91 13.42
C TYR A 169 -14.23 5.39 14.71
N GLY A 170 -13.64 6.58 14.73
CA GLY A 170 -12.89 7.12 15.87
C GLY A 170 -11.42 6.67 15.93
N VAL A 171 -10.90 6.06 14.87
CA VAL A 171 -9.48 5.67 14.76
C VAL A 171 -8.71 6.74 14.01
N TYR A 172 -7.81 7.41 14.72
CA TYR A 172 -6.90 8.37 14.11
C TYR A 172 -5.48 7.78 14.01
N LEU A 173 -5.06 7.47 12.78
CA LEU A 173 -3.71 6.96 12.50
C LEU A 173 -2.70 8.11 12.48
N ILE A 174 -2.31 8.59 13.66
CA ILE A 174 -1.16 9.51 13.75
C ILE A 174 0.12 8.70 13.60
N SER A 175 0.92 8.98 12.58
CA SER A 175 2.29 8.47 12.51
C SER A 175 3.13 9.07 13.63
N ASP A 176 4.11 8.35 14.19
CA ASP A 176 5.03 8.88 15.20
C ASP A 176 5.67 10.20 14.72
N TRP A 177 5.94 10.33 13.42
CA TRP A 177 6.41 11.56 12.77
C TRP A 177 5.41 12.71 12.81
N ALA A 178 4.12 12.44 12.67
CA ALA A 178 3.06 13.44 12.81
C ALA A 178 2.89 13.85 14.29
N ILE A 179 3.01 12.91 15.23
CA ILE A 179 3.06 13.24 16.67
C ILE A 179 4.24 14.17 16.96
N LEU A 180 5.43 13.84 16.47
CA LEU A 180 6.64 14.66 16.64
C LEU A 180 6.51 16.02 15.95
N ASN A 181 5.93 16.09 14.75
CA ASN A 181 5.70 17.35 14.04
C ASN A 181 4.71 18.28 14.77
N ASP A 182 3.67 17.71 15.37
CA ASP A 182 2.61 18.46 16.06
C ASP A 182 2.95 18.73 17.53
N THR A 183 3.97 18.07 18.07
CA THR A 183 4.50 18.33 19.41
C THR A 183 5.45 19.53 19.37
N PRO A 184 5.12 20.64 20.04
CA PRO A 184 6.06 21.75 20.14
C PRO A 184 7.21 21.40 21.11
N PRO A 185 8.46 21.83 20.84
CA PRO A 185 9.64 21.42 21.62
C PRO A 185 9.53 21.66 23.13
N HIS A 186 8.86 22.74 23.53
CA HIS A 186 8.66 23.05 24.95
C HIS A 186 7.75 22.05 25.69
N ARG A 187 6.92 21.25 25.00
CA ARG A 187 6.07 20.23 25.62
C ARG A 187 6.78 18.91 25.91
N LEU A 188 7.98 18.68 25.33
CA LEU A 188 8.77 17.48 25.61
C LEU A 188 9.11 17.32 27.10
N THR A 189 9.37 18.43 27.79
CA THR A 189 9.63 18.47 29.24
C THR A 189 8.48 17.90 30.06
N THR A 190 7.25 18.18 29.62
CA THR A 190 6.02 17.79 30.33
C THR A 190 5.65 16.35 30.01
N ILE A 191 5.94 15.88 28.80
CA ILE A 191 5.54 14.55 28.32
C ILE A 191 6.53 13.47 28.76
N LEU A 192 7.84 13.74 28.72
CA LEU A 192 8.87 12.72 28.89
C LEU A 192 9.51 12.70 30.29
N ALA A 193 9.13 13.62 31.19
CA ALA A 193 9.66 13.72 32.56
C ALA A 193 11.21 13.61 32.64
N LEU A 194 11.90 14.25 31.69
CA LEU A 194 13.35 14.16 31.51
C LEU A 194 14.14 15.13 32.41
N SER A 195 15.43 14.86 32.60
CA SER A 195 16.34 15.79 33.26
C SER A 195 16.64 17.01 32.38
N ALA A 196 17.06 18.14 32.99
CA ALA A 196 17.26 19.39 32.27
C ALA A 196 18.27 19.31 31.10
N ALA A 197 19.28 18.44 31.22
CA ALA A 197 20.29 18.24 30.17
C ALA A 197 19.76 17.41 28.99
N GLU A 198 18.93 16.40 29.26
CA GLU A 198 18.29 15.58 28.22
C GLU A 198 17.23 16.37 27.46
N VAL A 199 16.50 17.26 28.15
CA VAL A 199 15.53 18.18 27.56
C VAL A 199 16.17 19.07 26.50
N GLU A 200 17.33 19.66 26.79
CA GLU A 200 17.99 20.59 25.86
C GLU A 200 18.44 19.86 24.58
N SER A 201 19.01 18.66 24.74
CA SER A 201 19.40 17.80 23.63
C SER A 201 18.19 17.38 22.78
N ASP A 202 17.11 16.92 23.39
CA ASP A 202 15.93 16.44 22.68
C ASP A 202 15.14 17.58 22.02
N GLN A 203 15.12 18.77 22.64
CA GLN A 203 14.55 19.98 22.03
C GLN A 203 15.35 20.44 20.81
N ALA A 204 16.69 20.40 20.89
CA ALA A 204 17.56 20.71 19.76
C ALA A 204 17.35 19.71 18.62
N LEU A 205 17.27 18.41 18.94
CA LEU A 205 17.00 17.35 17.97
C LEU A 205 15.62 17.55 17.31
N LEU A 206 14.56 17.78 18.09
CA LEU A 206 13.22 17.98 17.54
C LEU A 206 13.13 19.25 16.68
N SER A 207 13.81 20.33 17.08
CA SER A 207 13.88 21.58 16.31
C SER A 207 14.60 21.36 14.97
N SER A 208 15.69 20.58 14.97
CA SER A 208 16.39 20.20 13.74
C SER A 208 15.51 19.34 12.82
N TYR A 209 14.75 18.41 13.39
CA TYR A 209 13.78 17.60 12.67
C TYR A 209 12.68 18.46 12.05
N HIS A 210 12.05 19.39 12.80
CA HIS A 210 11.03 20.30 12.26
C HIS A 210 11.57 21.13 11.10
N ALA A 211 12.81 21.63 11.20
CA ALA A 211 13.43 22.44 10.16
C ALA A 211 13.61 21.67 8.84
N VAL A 212 14.00 20.40 8.89
CA VAL A 212 14.17 19.54 7.71
C VAL A 212 12.81 19.03 7.20
N TYR A 213 12.02 18.43 8.08
CA TYR A 213 10.79 17.73 7.72
C TYR A 213 9.68 18.66 7.22
N ARG A 214 9.53 19.86 7.80
CA ARG A 214 8.53 20.84 7.33
C ARG A 214 8.95 21.47 6.00
N ARG A 215 10.25 21.65 5.77
CA ARG A 215 10.78 22.14 4.48
C ARG A 215 10.41 21.17 3.36
N ASP A 216 10.71 19.89 3.54
CA ASP A 216 10.47 18.87 2.52
C ASP A 216 8.97 18.60 2.27
N ARG A 217 8.10 18.88 3.24
CA ARG A 217 6.63 18.77 3.09
C ARG A 217 5.98 19.97 2.39
N SER A 218 6.66 21.12 2.37
CA SER A 218 6.17 22.37 1.74
C SER A 218 6.50 22.48 0.25
N GLN A 219 7.33 21.57 -0.29
CA GLN A 219 7.55 21.44 -1.72
C GLN A 219 6.60 20.37 -2.29
N PRO A 220 5.75 20.69 -3.27
CA PRO A 220 5.07 19.66 -4.04
C PRO A 220 6.14 18.93 -4.86
N GLY A 221 6.32 17.63 -4.60
CA GLY A 221 7.05 16.72 -5.48
C GLY A 221 6.20 16.32 -6.67
#